data_AF-A0A124BRC5-F1
#
_entry.id   AF-A0A124BRC5-F1
#
_cell.length_a   1.000
_cell.length_b   1.000
_cell.length_c   1.000
_cell.angle_alpha   90.00
_cell.angle_beta   90.00
_cell.angle_gamma   90.00
#
_symmetry.space_group_name_H-M   'P 1'
#
loop_
_entity.id
_entity.type
_entity.pdbx_description
1 polymer ?
#
loop_
_entity_poly.entity_id
_entity_poly.type
_entity_poly.pdbx_seq_one_letter_code
_entity_poly.pdbx_strand_id
1 'polypeptide(L)'
;MNLLTVLAGTSKDTFTIQEIVFMAAPLTIAEVAEYNALPTVTVTVGGEARERIAEDARCEFWADKLRRRVKNHTTDPASITAEWFMEHMESSRLPLLEHLLFYGELPKAGENTKAR
;
A
#
# COMPACT_ATOMS: atom_id res chain seq x y z
N MET A 1 10.70 21.82 15.00
CA MET A 1 10.50 20.42 14.55
C MET A 1 9.18 20.40 13.82
N ASN A 2 9.18 20.20 12.50
CA ASN A 2 8.00 20.44 11.66
C ASN A 2 6.97 19.31 11.81
N LEU A 3 5.69 19.66 11.92
CA LEU A 3 4.57 18.76 12.22
C LEU A 3 4.44 17.58 11.22
N LEU A 4 4.99 17.74 10.01
CA LEU A 4 4.97 16.76 8.92
C LEU A 4 5.94 15.57 9.14
N THR A 5 6.85 15.65 10.12
CA THR A 5 7.86 14.62 10.39
C THR A 5 7.40 13.54 11.39
N VAL A 6 6.19 13.65 11.97
CA VAL A 6 5.85 12.88 13.18
C VAL A 6 5.23 11.50 12.93
N LEU A 7 4.73 11.16 11.73
CA LEU A 7 4.06 9.86 11.52
C LEU A 7 4.36 9.16 10.18
N ALA A 8 5.61 9.18 9.74
CA ALA A 8 6.04 8.14 8.81
C ALA A 8 7.49 7.75 9.00
N GLY A 9 7.76 6.49 8.67
CA GLY A 9 9.12 6.02 8.47
C GLY A 9 9.68 5.11 9.55
N THR A 10 8.98 4.85 10.65
CA THR A 10 9.35 3.76 11.59
C THR A 10 8.13 3.27 12.35
N SER A 11 7.82 1.98 12.22
CA SER A 11 6.90 1.27 13.12
C SER A 11 7.67 0.11 13.78
N LYS A 12 7.37 -0.17 15.05
CA LYS A 12 7.88 -1.39 15.70
C LYS A 12 7.15 -2.63 15.17
N ASP A 13 5.90 -2.44 14.78
CA ASP A 13 5.05 -3.48 14.23
C ASP A 13 5.46 -3.81 12.81
N THR A 14 5.29 -5.09 12.47
CA THR A 14 5.70 -5.65 11.20
C THR A 14 4.61 -6.52 10.62
N PHE A 15 4.60 -6.62 9.30
CA PHE A 15 3.82 -7.62 8.59
C PHE A 15 4.72 -8.32 7.57
N THR A 16 4.23 -9.45 7.06
CA THR A 16 4.99 -10.26 6.12
C THR A 16 4.19 -10.44 4.83
N ILE A 17 4.87 -10.28 3.69
CA ILE A 17 4.38 -10.78 2.41
C ILE A 17 5.39 -11.84 1.98
N GLN A 18 4.92 -13.08 1.85
CA GLN A 18 5.77 -14.26 1.67
C GLN A 18 6.78 -14.44 2.81
N GLU A 19 8.07 -14.24 2.54
CA GLU A 19 9.18 -14.36 3.51
C GLU A 19 9.82 -13.00 3.83
N ILE A 20 9.29 -11.91 3.27
CA ILE A 20 9.84 -10.57 3.40
C ILE A 20 9.09 -9.82 4.49
N VAL A 21 9.86 -9.30 5.46
CA VAL A 21 9.31 -8.59 6.62
C VAL A 21 9.34 -7.09 6.35
N PHE A 22 8.17 -6.45 6.46
CA PHE A 22 7.98 -5.02 6.24
C PHE A 22 7.58 -4.33 7.54
N MET A 23 8.00 -3.07 7.70
CA MET A 23 7.49 -2.18 8.74
C MET A 23 6.04 -1.79 8.43
N ALA A 24 5.15 -1.94 9.41
CA ALA A 24 3.74 -1.52 9.32
C ALA A 24 3.56 0.00 9.52
N ALA A 25 4.50 0.80 9.04
CA ALA A 25 4.46 2.25 9.22
C ALA A 25 3.40 2.86 8.28
N PRO A 26 2.44 3.66 8.80
CA PRO A 26 1.49 4.38 7.98
C PRO A 26 2.16 5.28 6.93
N LEU A 27 1.38 5.66 5.92
CA LEU A 27 1.77 6.67 4.95
C LEU A 27 1.82 8.06 5.60
N THR A 28 2.82 8.85 5.23
CA THR A 28 2.82 10.31 5.45
C THR A 28 1.65 10.95 4.72
N ILE A 29 1.29 12.17 5.13
CA ILE A 29 0.42 13.06 4.35
C ILE A 29 0.91 13.23 2.91
N ALA A 30 2.23 13.29 2.68
CA ALA A 30 2.81 13.42 1.34
C ALA A 30 2.60 12.15 0.50
N GLU A 31 2.82 10.97 1.07
CA GLU A 31 2.59 9.68 0.40
C GLU A 31 1.09 9.46 0.10
N VAL A 32 0.19 9.92 0.97
CA VAL A 32 -1.26 9.91 0.69
C VAL A 32 -1.59 10.86 -0.47
N ALA A 33 -0.97 12.04 -0.52
CA ALA A 33 -1.16 12.97 -1.64
C ALA A 33 -0.62 12.37 -2.96
N GLU A 34 0.52 11.69 -2.94
CA GLU A 34 1.06 10.94 -4.08
C GLU A 34 0.07 9.86 -4.55
N TYR A 35 -0.50 9.09 -3.62
CA TYR A 35 -1.49 8.05 -3.94
C TYR A 35 -2.74 8.64 -4.62
N ASN A 36 -3.27 9.74 -4.10
CA ASN A 36 -4.45 10.40 -4.65
C ASN A 36 -4.20 11.07 -6.02
N ALA A 37 -2.93 11.29 -6.37
CA ALA A 37 -2.52 11.87 -7.65
C ALA A 37 -2.23 10.81 -8.73
N LEU A 38 -2.40 9.52 -8.42
CA LEU A 38 -2.14 8.44 -9.37
C LEU A 38 -3.12 8.53 -10.58
N PRO A 39 -2.66 8.16 -11.79
CA PRO A 39 -3.51 8.13 -12.98
C PRO A 39 -4.75 7.26 -12.77
N THR A 40 -5.91 7.75 -13.24
CA THR A 40 -7.17 7.03 -13.20
C THR A 40 -7.57 6.54 -14.59
N VAL A 41 -8.35 5.46 -14.61
CA VAL A 41 -9.00 4.89 -15.79
C VAL A 41 -10.49 4.77 -15.54
N THR A 42 -11.29 4.89 -16.61
CA THR A 42 -12.73 4.66 -16.54
C THR A 42 -13.02 3.17 -16.65
N VAL A 43 -13.73 2.63 -15.68
CA VAL A 43 -14.21 1.24 -15.68
C VAL A 43 -15.73 1.19 -15.55
N THR A 44 -16.36 0.22 -16.23
CA THR A 44 -17.80 0.01 -16.14
C THR A 44 -18.10 -1.04 -15.06
N VAL A 45 -18.86 -0.65 -14.03
CA VAL A 45 -19.26 -1.55 -12.94
C VAL A 45 -20.77 -1.51 -12.83
N GLY A 46 -21.44 -2.62 -13.14
CA GLY A 46 -22.91 -2.69 -13.08
C GLY A 46 -23.62 -1.78 -14.08
N GLY A 47 -22.98 -1.42 -15.21
CA GLY A 47 -23.51 -0.52 -16.22
C GLY A 47 -23.21 0.97 -16.00
N GLU A 48 -22.57 1.33 -14.89
CA GLU A 48 -22.14 2.70 -14.60
C GLU A 48 -20.64 2.88 -14.83
N ALA A 49 -20.26 3.95 -15.53
CA ALA A 49 -18.87 4.36 -15.67
C ALA A 49 -18.37 4.97 -14.35
N ARG A 50 -17.24 4.47 -13.84
CA ARG A 50 -16.59 4.95 -12.62
C ARG A 50 -15.11 5.12 -12.87
N GLU A 51 -14.53 6.19 -12.32
CA GLU A 51 -13.09 6.36 -12.31
C GLU A 51 -12.48 5.49 -11.20
N ARG A 52 -11.39 4.81 -11.53
CA ARG A 52 -10.55 4.07 -10.58
C ARG A 52 -9.09 4.31 -10.89
N ILE A 53 -8.24 4.22 -9.87
CA ILE A 53 -6.78 4.26 -10.08
C ILE A 53 -6.40 3.12 -11.04
N ALA A 54 -5.57 3.43 -12.03
CA ALA A 54 -5.01 2.44 -12.94
C ALA A 54 -4.23 1.37 -12.15
N GLU A 55 -4.48 0.10 -12.44
CA GLU A 55 -3.92 -1.01 -11.65
C GLU A 55 -2.38 -0.99 -11.66
N ASP A 56 -1.76 -0.81 -12.83
CA ASP A 56 -0.30 -0.72 -12.99
C ASP A 56 0.29 0.39 -12.10
N ALA A 57 -0.31 1.59 -12.13
CA ALA A 57 0.16 2.72 -11.32
C ALA A 57 -0.01 2.48 -9.81
N ARG A 58 -1.09 1.79 -9.41
CA ARG A 58 -1.33 1.39 -8.02
C ARG A 58 -0.31 0.36 -7.55
N CYS A 59 0.02 -0.63 -8.38
CA CYS A 59 1.02 -1.64 -8.10
C CYS A 59 2.43 -1.05 -8.01
N GLU A 60 2.79 -0.15 -8.93
CA GLU A 60 4.06 0.60 -8.89
C GLU A 60 4.19 1.41 -7.61
N PHE A 61 3.13 2.13 -7.22
CA PHE A 61 3.12 2.91 -5.98
C PHE A 61 3.38 2.02 -4.77
N TRP A 62 2.62 0.92 -4.63
CA TRP A 62 2.76 0.05 -3.46
C TRP A 62 4.12 -0.65 -3.41
N ALA A 63 4.66 -1.07 -4.56
CA ALA A 63 6.02 -1.60 -4.64
C ALA A 63 7.04 -0.58 -4.11
N ASP A 64 7.02 0.68 -4.58
CA ASP A 64 7.91 1.74 -4.08
C ASP A 64 7.79 1.96 -2.56
N LYS A 65 6.55 1.97 -2.02
CA LYS A 65 6.35 2.16 -0.57
C LYS A 65 6.84 0.99 0.25
N LEU A 66 6.71 -0.24 -0.26
CA LEU A 66 7.20 -1.45 0.40
C LEU A 66 8.73 -1.53 0.39
N ARG A 67 9.41 -1.12 -0.69
CA ARG A 67 10.90 -1.07 -0.76
C ARG A 67 11.48 -0.33 0.45
N ARG A 68 10.92 0.83 0.75
CA ARG A 68 11.37 1.72 1.84
C ARG A 68 11.04 1.18 3.23
N ARG A 69 10.21 0.13 3.30
CA ARG A 69 9.70 -0.48 4.53
C ARG A 69 10.30 -1.87 4.79
N VAL A 70 11.18 -2.39 3.94
CA VAL A 70 11.87 -3.67 4.16
C VAL A 70 12.69 -3.61 5.45
N LYS A 71 12.48 -4.57 6.34
CA LYS A 71 13.14 -4.64 7.65
C LYS A 71 14.23 -5.71 7.72
N ASN A 72 14.08 -6.81 6.97
CA ASN A 72 15.07 -7.88 6.96
C ASN A 72 16.31 -7.47 6.14
N HIS A 73 17.51 -7.86 6.57
CA HIS A 73 18.75 -7.56 5.85
C HIS A 73 19.07 -8.55 4.73
N THR A 74 18.21 -9.55 4.55
CA THR A 74 18.41 -10.66 3.61
C THR A 74 17.76 -10.41 2.25
N THR A 75 16.85 -9.46 2.17
CA THR A 75 16.15 -9.10 0.93
C THR A 75 16.73 -7.79 0.42
N ASP A 76 17.20 -7.80 -0.83
CA ASP A 76 17.50 -6.55 -1.53
C ASP A 76 16.20 -5.78 -1.79
N PRO A 77 16.00 -4.58 -1.23
CA PRO A 77 14.80 -3.80 -1.47
C PRO A 77 14.54 -3.53 -2.95
N ALA A 78 15.57 -3.43 -3.80
CA ALA A 78 15.39 -3.20 -5.23
C ALA A 78 14.61 -4.34 -5.94
N SER A 79 14.57 -5.54 -5.34
CA SER A 79 13.84 -6.69 -5.88
C SER A 79 12.31 -6.59 -5.72
N ILE A 80 11.80 -5.67 -4.91
CA ILE A 80 10.36 -5.43 -4.74
C ILE A 80 9.87 -4.59 -5.93
N THR A 81 9.59 -5.20 -7.08
CA THR A 81 9.05 -4.52 -8.27
C THR A 81 7.52 -4.51 -8.31
N ALA A 82 6.93 -3.81 -9.29
CA ALA A 82 5.49 -3.85 -9.52
C ALA A 82 5.05 -5.27 -9.92
N GLU A 83 5.85 -5.96 -10.73
CA GLU A 83 5.64 -7.37 -11.10
C GLU A 83 5.71 -8.27 -9.87
N TRP A 84 6.75 -8.12 -9.04
CA TRP A 84 6.84 -8.85 -7.78
C TRP A 84 5.60 -8.60 -6.90
N PHE A 85 5.14 -7.35 -6.83
CA PHE A 85 3.95 -7.00 -6.05
C PHE A 85 2.70 -7.69 -6.60
N MET A 86 2.49 -7.66 -7.92
CA MET A 86 1.36 -8.34 -8.57
C MET A 86 1.40 -9.87 -8.39
N GLU A 87 2.59 -10.48 -8.47
CA GLU A 87 2.77 -11.93 -8.29
C GLU A 87 2.48 -12.39 -6.86
N HIS A 88 2.82 -11.57 -5.86
CA HIS A 88 2.82 -11.99 -4.47
C HIS A 88 1.70 -11.34 -3.63
N MET A 89 0.99 -10.34 -4.16
CA MET A 89 -0.16 -9.71 -3.54
C MET A 89 -1.47 -10.16 -4.20
N GLU A 90 -2.17 -11.09 -3.53
CA GLU A 90 -3.52 -11.46 -3.94
C GLU A 90 -4.45 -10.23 -3.90
N SER A 91 -5.27 -10.03 -4.94
CA SER A 91 -6.19 -8.89 -5.01
C SER A 91 -7.17 -8.82 -3.83
N SER A 92 -7.44 -9.95 -3.17
CA SER A 92 -8.26 -10.03 -1.94
C SER A 92 -7.57 -9.46 -0.70
N ARG A 93 -6.24 -9.46 -0.66
CA ARG A 93 -5.42 -8.98 0.46
C ARG A 93 -5.01 -7.52 0.28
N LEU A 94 -5.05 -7.01 -0.94
CA LEU A 94 -4.72 -5.61 -1.24
C LEU A 94 -5.50 -4.61 -0.36
N PRO A 95 -6.83 -4.70 -0.17
CA PRO A 95 -7.54 -3.78 0.70
C PRO A 95 -7.09 -3.82 2.18
N LEU A 96 -6.59 -4.96 2.65
CA LEU A 96 -6.04 -5.09 4.00
C LEU A 96 -4.69 -4.40 4.13
N LEU A 97 -3.81 -4.58 3.14
CA LEU A 97 -2.53 -3.88 3.08
C LEU A 97 -2.75 -2.37 3.03
N GLU A 98 -3.66 -1.91 2.19
CA GLU A 98 -3.98 -0.49 2.08
C GLU A 98 -4.50 0.05 3.40
N HIS A 99 -5.45 -0.64 4.03
CA HIS A 99 -5.96 -0.22 5.33
C HIS A 99 -4.84 -0.13 6.38
N LEU A 100 -3.98 -1.15 6.45
CA LEU A 100 -2.81 -1.14 7.35
C LEU A 100 -1.90 0.06 7.10
N LEU A 101 -1.61 0.37 5.83
CA LEU A 101 -0.70 1.45 5.48
C LEU A 101 -1.36 2.85 5.52
N PHE A 102 -2.67 2.97 5.43
CA PHE A 102 -3.36 4.24 5.62
C PHE A 102 -3.62 4.57 7.08
N TYR A 103 -3.93 3.56 7.90
CA TYR A 103 -4.44 3.76 9.26
C TYR A 103 -3.49 3.25 10.35
N GLY A 104 -2.49 2.43 10.01
CA GLY A 104 -1.56 1.83 10.98
C GLY A 104 -2.13 0.68 11.79
N GLU A 105 -3.34 0.24 11.47
CA GLU A 105 -4.03 -0.86 12.13
C GLU A 105 -4.71 -1.76 11.09
N LEU A 106 -5.00 -3.01 11.46
CA LEU A 106 -5.82 -3.90 10.64
C LEU A 106 -7.31 -3.56 10.86
N PRO A 107 -8.17 -3.72 9.85
CA PRO A 107 -9.60 -3.50 10.01
C PRO A 107 -10.16 -4.44 11.07
N LYS A 108 -11.12 -3.97 11.86
CA LYS A 108 -11.77 -4.83 12.85
C LYS A 108 -12.60 -5.89 12.15
N ALA A 109 -12.70 -7.07 12.74
CA ALA A 109 -13.52 -8.16 12.19
C ALA A 109 -14.98 -7.67 11.99
N GLY A 110 -15.42 -7.60 10.73
CA GLY A 110 -16.74 -7.09 10.33
C GLY A 110 -16.77 -5.69 9.72
N GLU A 111 -15.65 -4.95 9.73
CA GLU A 111 -15.56 -3.70 8.95
C GLU A 111 -15.34 -4.01 7.47
N ASN A 112 -16.21 -3.45 6.63
CA ASN A 112 -16.05 -3.54 5.17
C ASN A 112 -14.82 -2.70 4.77
N THR A 113 -13.71 -3.35 4.42
CA THR A 113 -12.55 -2.73 3.74
C THR A 113 -12.86 -2.42 2.28
N LYS A 114 -13.99 -1.74 2.03
CA LYS A 114 -14.21 -1.11 0.74
C LYS A 114 -13.34 0.13 0.71
N ALA A 115 -12.13 -0.02 0.17
CA ALA A 115 -11.36 1.10 -0.35
C ALA A 115 -12.31 1.94 -1.21
N ARG A 116 -12.55 3.17 -0.78
CA ARG A 116 -13.40 4.14 -1.47
C ARG A 116 -12.77 4.54 -2.80
#